data_AF-A0A7V9Z123-F1
#
_entry.id   AF-A0A7V9Z123-F1
#
_cell.length_a   1.000
_cell.length_b   1.000
_cell.length_c   1.000
_cell.angle_alpha   90.00
_cell.angle_beta   90.00
_cell.angle_gamma   90.00
#
_symmetry.space_group_name_H-M   'P 1'
#
loop_
_entity.id
_entity.type
_entity.pdbx_description
1 polymer ?
#
loop_
_entity_poly.entity_id
_entity_poly.type
_entity_poly.pdbx_seq_one_letter_code
_entity_poly.pdbx_strand_id
1 'polypeptide(L)'
;MNKIIFNQNFIKKQRQQQHQEVEQHNSVHEILRNLEPGTEVNIHVGEQTYYNAVFLAFDINHNKASFWNDRFYKGSNRLTILNSSDITSIDLPVLTDKDVSVDNEEDE
;
A
#
# COMPACT_ATOMS: atom_id res chain seq x y z
N MET A 1 34.97 26.39 -20.27
CA MET A 1 34.30 25.48 -19.31
C MET A 1 33.02 26.16 -18.85
N ASN A 2 31.85 25.64 -19.23
CA ASN A 2 30.57 26.19 -18.80
C ASN A 2 30.22 25.63 -17.42
N LYS A 3 30.06 26.51 -16.41
CA LYS A 3 29.57 26.14 -15.08
C LYS A 3 28.05 26.13 -15.11
N ILE A 4 27.44 24.95 -14.93
CA ILE A 4 26.01 24.83 -14.71
C ILE A 4 25.73 25.22 -13.26
N ILE A 5 24.94 26.29 -13.06
CA ILE A 5 24.55 26.77 -11.73
C ILE A 5 23.06 26.46 -11.56
N PHE A 6 22.73 25.60 -10.60
CA PHE A 6 21.34 25.31 -10.24
C PHE A 6 20.83 26.32 -9.22
N ASN A 7 19.59 26.77 -9.42
CA ASN A 7 18.89 27.62 -8.46
C ASN A 7 18.72 26.86 -7.12
N GLN A 8 18.98 27.51 -5.99
CA GLN A 8 18.78 26.95 -4.65
C GLN A 8 17.35 26.41 -4.44
N ASN A 9 16.35 27.03 -5.05
CA ASN A 9 14.96 26.55 -4.99
C ASN A 9 14.77 25.21 -5.70
N PHE A 10 15.48 24.98 -6.81
CA PHE A 10 15.47 23.70 -7.52
C PHE A 10 16.07 22.58 -6.64
N ILE A 11 17.20 22.87 -5.98
CA ILE A 11 17.86 21.91 -5.08
C ILE A 11 16.99 21.60 -3.86
N LYS A 12 16.29 22.59 -3.29
CA LYS A 12 15.35 22.39 -2.18
C LYS A 12 14.16 21.52 -2.58
N LYS A 13 13.55 21.80 -3.74
CA LYS A 13 12.39 21.04 -4.24
C LYS A 13 12.74 19.56 -4.51
N GLN A 14 13.94 19.30 -5.05
CA GLN A 14 14.45 17.95 -5.24
C GLN A 14 14.65 17.20 -3.91
N ARG A 15 15.25 17.86 -2.91
CA ARG A 15 15.40 17.26 -1.57
C ARG A 15 14.07 16.96 -0.88
N GLN A 16 13.08 17.83 -1.04
CA GLN A 16 11.74 17.62 -0.48
C GLN A 16 11.04 16.42 -1.14
N GLN A 17 11.13 16.28 -2.46
CA GLN A 17 10.57 15.11 -3.17
C GLN A 17 11.25 13.81 -2.70
N GLN A 18 12.58 13.79 -2.61
CA GLN A 18 13.31 12.63 -2.11
C GLN A 18 12.92 12.26 -0.67
N HIS A 19 12.78 13.24 0.22
CA HIS A 19 12.33 12.97 1.59
C HIS A 19 10.89 12.42 1.63
N GLN A 20 9.99 12.96 0.82
CA GLN A 20 8.61 12.47 0.73
C GLN A 20 8.56 11.03 0.18
N GLU A 21 9.35 10.70 -0.83
CA GLU A 21 9.45 9.33 -1.37
C GLU A 21 10.00 8.36 -0.33
N VAL A 22 11.00 8.76 0.45
CA VAL A 22 11.58 7.94 1.53
C VAL A 22 10.57 7.73 2.67
N GLU A 23 9.84 8.77 3.07
CA GLU A 23 8.80 8.66 4.11
C GLU A 23 7.64 7.78 3.66
N GLN A 24 7.22 7.89 2.40
CA GLN A 24 6.20 7.02 1.80
C GLN A 24 6.66 5.56 1.71
N HIS A 25 7.92 5.34 1.31
CA HIS A 25 8.48 3.99 1.28
C HIS A 25 8.55 3.36 2.67
N ASN A 26 8.93 4.15 3.69
CA ASN A 26 8.94 3.70 5.08
C ASN A 26 7.53 3.36 5.58
N SER A 27 6.52 4.16 5.22
CA SER A 27 5.14 3.89 5.64
C SER A 27 4.55 2.64 4.98
N VAL A 28 4.83 2.38 3.70
CA VAL A 28 4.41 1.14 3.01
C VAL A 28 5.05 -0.09 3.64
N HIS A 29 6.34 -0.02 3.95
CA HIS A 29 7.07 -1.13 4.57
C HIS A 29 6.52 -1.44 5.98
N GLU A 30 6.19 -0.41 6.76
CA GLU A 30 5.54 -0.57 8.07
C GLU A 30 4.14 -1.17 7.95
N ILE A 31 3.33 -0.74 6.97
CA ILE A 31 2.01 -1.32 6.72
C ILE A 31 2.14 -2.82 6.40
N LEU A 32 3.00 -3.19 5.44
CA LEU A 32 3.20 -4.59 5.04
C LEU A 32 3.69 -5.48 6.18
N ARG A 33 4.51 -4.93 7.08
CA ARG A 33 5.02 -5.66 8.25
C ARG A 33 3.91 -5.96 9.28
N ASN A 34 2.91 -5.09 9.38
CA ASN A 34 1.85 -5.19 10.37
C ASN A 34 0.55 -5.78 9.82
N LEU A 35 0.45 -6.00 8.50
CA LEU A 35 -0.71 -6.64 7.89
C LEU A 35 -0.84 -8.11 8.30
N GLU A 36 -2.05 -8.51 8.67
CA GLU A 36 -2.36 -9.91 8.93
C GLU A 36 -2.63 -10.65 7.60
N PRO A 37 -2.10 -11.87 7.41
CA PRO A 37 -2.46 -12.70 6.27
C PRO A 37 -3.98 -12.87 6.17
N GLY A 38 -4.52 -12.72 4.96
CA GLY A 38 -5.97 -12.71 4.69
C GLY A 38 -6.59 -11.32 4.63
N THR A 39 -5.88 -10.26 5.02
CA THR A 39 -6.39 -8.89 4.93
C THR A 39 -6.55 -8.48 3.46
N GLU A 40 -7.75 -8.04 3.08
CA GLU A 40 -8.00 -7.45 1.77
C GLU A 40 -7.55 -5.99 1.76
N VAL A 41 -6.75 -5.61 0.76
CA VAL A 41 -6.22 -4.25 0.59
C VAL A 41 -6.31 -3.81 -0.87
N ASN A 42 -6.29 -2.50 -1.10
CA ASN A 42 -6.02 -1.97 -2.44
C ASN A 42 -4.55 -1.53 -2.52
N ILE A 43 -3.85 -1.94 -3.58
CA ILE A 43 -2.42 -1.70 -3.74
C ILE A 43 -2.20 -0.85 -4.98
N HIS A 44 -1.47 0.24 -4.84
CA HIS A 44 -1.11 1.11 -5.96
C HIS A 44 0.37 0.91 -6.31
N VAL A 45 0.64 0.67 -7.59
CA VAL A 45 1.98 0.46 -8.16
C VAL A 45 2.08 1.32 -9.41
N GLY A 46 2.61 2.54 -9.25
CA GLY A 46 2.64 3.53 -10.34
C GLY A 46 1.21 3.88 -10.81
N GLU A 47 0.90 3.60 -12.07
CA GLU A 47 -0.44 3.84 -12.65
C GLU A 47 -1.40 2.64 -12.52
N GLN A 48 -0.93 1.52 -11.96
CA GLN A 48 -1.73 0.31 -11.79
C GLN A 48 -2.26 0.20 -10.36
N THR A 49 -3.55 -0.11 -10.23
CA THR A 49 -4.15 -0.48 -8.94
C THR A 49 -4.57 -1.94 -8.96
N TYR A 50 -4.25 -2.65 -7.88
CA TYR A 50 -4.76 -3.99 -7.57
C TYR A 50 -5.82 -3.84 -6.49
N TYR A 51 -7.08 -4.01 -6.87
CA TYR A 51 -8.20 -3.87 -5.95
C TYR A 51 -8.53 -5.19 -5.26
N ASN A 52 -8.94 -5.11 -4.00
CA ASN A 52 -9.34 -6.25 -3.16
C ASN A 52 -8.30 -7.39 -3.21
N ALA A 53 -7.02 -7.02 -3.16
CA ALA A 53 -5.93 -7.97 -3.13
C ALA A 53 -5.79 -8.53 -1.71
N VAL A 54 -5.84 -9.86 -1.57
CA VAL A 54 -5.68 -10.54 -0.30
C VAL A 54 -4.20 -10.65 0.02
N PHE A 55 -3.74 -10.00 1.09
CA PHE A 55 -2.37 -10.10 1.56
C PHE A 55 -2.08 -11.51 2.07
N LEU A 56 -0.94 -12.09 1.68
CA LEU A 56 -0.54 -13.43 2.09
C LEU A 56 0.66 -13.41 3.03
N ALA A 57 1.72 -12.70 2.63
CA ALA A 57 2.95 -12.63 3.42
C ALA A 57 3.84 -11.49 2.93
N PHE A 58 4.70 -11.01 3.82
CA PHE A 58 5.78 -10.08 3.52
C PHE A 58 7.13 -10.68 3.91
N ASP A 59 8.00 -10.86 2.92
CA ASP A 59 9.39 -11.26 3.10
C ASP A 59 10.26 -10.01 3.25
N ILE A 60 10.57 -9.68 4.50
CA ILE A 60 11.39 -8.51 4.85
C ILE A 60 12.82 -8.60 4.31
N ASN A 61 13.36 -9.82 4.16
CA ASN A 61 14.75 -10.01 3.72
C ASN A 61 14.91 -9.72 2.24
N HIS A 62 13.88 -10.05 1.43
CA HIS A 62 13.88 -9.84 -0.01
C HIS A 62 13.02 -8.64 -0.44
N ASN A 63 12.39 -7.96 0.51
CA ASN A 63 11.50 -6.81 0.30
C ASN A 63 10.32 -7.13 -0.63
N LYS A 64 9.74 -8.32 -0.51
CA LYS A 64 8.67 -8.80 -1.40
C LYS A 64 7.39 -9.09 -0.64
N ALA A 65 6.28 -8.55 -1.12
CA ALA A 65 4.94 -8.84 -0.62
C ALA A 65 4.19 -9.71 -1.62
N SER A 66 3.49 -10.71 -1.10
CA SER A 66 2.71 -11.68 -1.88
C SER A 66 1.21 -11.46 -1.66
N PHE A 67 0.46 -11.45 -2.75
CA PHE A 67 -0.98 -11.18 -2.75
C PHE A 67 -1.75 -12.15 -3.65
N TRP A 68 -2.99 -12.45 -3.28
CA TRP A 68 -3.97 -13.05 -4.16
C TRP A 68 -4.90 -11.97 -4.73
N ASN A 69 -4.96 -11.86 -6.05
CA ASN A 69 -5.84 -10.91 -6.73
C ASN A 69 -7.16 -11.56 -7.13
N ASP A 70 -8.24 -10.79 -7.00
CA ASP A 70 -9.60 -11.22 -7.34
C ASP A 70 -9.77 -11.53 -8.84
N ARG A 71 -10.52 -12.60 -9.13
CA ARG A 71 -10.90 -13.17 -10.44
C ARG A 71 -11.62 -12.21 -11.39
N PHE A 72 -12.05 -11.05 -10.90
CA PHE A 72 -12.76 -10.06 -11.72
C PHE A 72 -11.82 -9.09 -12.46
N TYR A 73 -10.53 -9.07 -12.12
CA TYR A 73 -9.54 -8.21 -12.80
C TYR A 73 -8.79 -8.94 -13.91
N LYS A 74 -8.36 -8.25 -14.97
CA LYS A 74 -7.77 -8.91 -16.14
C LYS A 74 -6.46 -9.63 -15.78
N GLY A 75 -6.41 -10.96 -15.93
CA GLY A 75 -5.24 -11.81 -15.58
C GLY A 75 -5.35 -12.59 -14.26
N SER A 76 -6.57 -12.77 -13.74
CA SER A 76 -6.83 -13.13 -12.36
C SER A 76 -7.16 -14.61 -12.11
N ASN A 77 -6.21 -15.20 -11.40
CA ASN A 77 -6.26 -16.27 -10.39
C ASN A 77 -4.79 -16.49 -9.98
N ARG A 78 -4.07 -15.37 -9.83
CA ARG A 78 -2.61 -15.34 -9.88
C ARG A 78 -2.10 -14.74 -8.59
N LEU A 79 -1.27 -15.54 -7.93
CA LEU A 79 -0.31 -15.04 -6.96
C LEU A 79 0.48 -13.90 -7.61
N THR A 80 0.41 -12.72 -7.01
CA THR A 80 1.15 -11.54 -7.44
C THR A 80 2.19 -11.23 -6.39
N ILE A 81 3.44 -11.13 -6.82
CA ILE A 81 4.58 -10.83 -5.96
C ILE A 81 5.10 -9.46 -6.37
N LEU A 82 5.04 -8.50 -5.45
CA LEU A 82 5.45 -7.12 -5.67
C LEU A 82 6.66 -6.79 -4.79
N ASN A 83 7.58 -5.98 -5.30
CA ASN A 83 8.61 -5.37 -4.45
C ASN A 83 7.96 -4.23 -3.66
N SER A 84 8.24 -4.11 -2.35
CA SER A 84 7.67 -3.00 -1.57
C SER A 84 8.13 -1.64 -2.10
N SER A 85 9.27 -1.58 -2.78
CA SER A 85 9.78 -0.34 -3.37
C SER A 85 8.93 0.19 -4.53
N ASP A 86 8.20 -0.70 -5.18
CA ASP A 86 7.38 -0.36 -6.34
C ASP A 86 5.95 0.01 -5.91
N ILE A 87 5.57 -0.31 -4.68
CA ILE A 87 4.27 0.02 -4.10
C ILE A 87 4.31 1.47 -3.64
N THR A 88 3.48 2.29 -4.26
CA THR A 88 3.38 3.73 -3.95
C THR A 88 2.43 4.00 -2.78
N SER A 89 1.40 3.17 -2.62
CA SER A 89 0.48 3.25 -1.49
C SER A 89 -0.33 1.96 -1.30
N ILE A 90 -0.82 1.77 -0.08
CA ILE A 90 -1.73 0.69 0.30
C ILE A 90 -2.93 1.32 1.01
N ASP A 91 -4.13 1.08 0.50
CA ASP A 91 -5.37 1.48 1.17
C ASP A 91 -5.91 0.29 1.96
N LEU A 92 -6.00 0.47 3.27
CA LEU A 92 -6.62 -0.49 4.17
C LEU A 92 -8.15 -0.36 4.12
N PRO A 93 -8.90 -1.45 4.30
CA PRO A 93 -10.34 -1.38 4.39
C PRO A 93 -10.70 -0.53 5.62
N VAL A 94 -11.67 0.37 5.45
CA VAL A 94 -12.22 1.10 6.58
C VAL A 94 -12.96 0.07 7.43
N LEU A 95 -12.43 -0.25 8.61
CA LEU A 95 -13.18 -0.98 9.63
C LEU A 95 -14.37 -0.11 10.00
N THR A 96 -15.53 -0.37 9.39
CA THR A 96 -16.79 0.09 9.96
C THR A 96 -17.03 -0.74 11.20
N ASP A 97 -16.72 -0.18 12.37
CA ASP A 97 -17.19 -0.69 13.65
C ASP A 97 -18.72 -0.72 13.62
N LYS A 98 -19.29 -1.85 13.17
CA LYS A 98 -20.71 -2.17 13.28
C LYS A 98 -20.87 -3.57 13.86
N ASP A 99 -20.33 -3.73 15.07
CA ASP A 99 -20.88 -4.63 16.07
C ASP A 99 -21.57 -3.80 17.15
N VAL A 100 -22.59 -3.03 16.75
CA VAL A 100 -23.65 -2.64 17.71
C VAL A 100 -24.76 -3.66 17.52
N SER A 101 -24.65 -4.76 18.25
CA SER A 101 -25.77 -5.63 18.57
C SER A 101 -26.83 -4.78 19.28
N VAL A 102 -27.85 -4.36 18.53
CA VAL A 102 -29.08 -3.82 19.10
C VAL A 102 -29.95 -5.04 19.43
N ASP A 103 -29.64 -5.71 20.53
CA ASP A 103 -30.65 -6.46 21.28
C ASP A 103 -31.46 -5.43 22.06
N ASN A 104 -32.51 -4.91 21.43
CA ASN A 104 -33.64 -4.39 22.18
C ASN A 104 -34.73 -5.44 22.06
N GLU A 105 -34.80 -6.29 23.08
CA GLU A 105 -36.05 -6.94 23.46
C GLU A 105 -37.06 -5.81 23.75
N GLU A 106 -38.09 -5.67 22.92
CA GLU A 106 -39.33 -5.03 23.33
C GLU A 106 -40.30 -6.16 23.66
N ASP A 107 -40.44 -6.40 24.97
CA ASP A 107 -41.54 -7.09 25.60
C ASP A 107 -42.90 -6.54 25.12
N GLU A 108 -43.89 -7.45 25.04
CA GLU A 108 -45.31 -7.22 24.73
C GLU A 108 -45.98 -6.07 25.52
#